data_AF-A0A2W7ACR1-F1
#
_entry.id   AF-A0A2W7ACR1-F1
#
_cell.length_a   1.000
_cell.length_b   1.000
_cell.length_c   1.000
_cell.angle_alpha   90.00
_cell.angle_beta   90.00
_cell.angle_gamma   90.00
#
_symmetry.space_group_name_H-M   'P 1'
#
loop_
_entity.id
_entity.type
_entity.pdbx_description
1 polymer ?
#
loop_
_entity_poly.entity_id
_entity_poly.type
_entity_poly.pdbx_seq_one_letter_code
_entity_poly.pdbx_strand_id
1 'polypeptide(L)'
;MAEIVPYLAPSATLIVGLSVAYIAWQQWQVARSKLRLDLFDRRYKGYEATRKFLAVISRDARFEDSQLFEFYAGTSDAEFLFASEVVDYLAELRKRALDMRLHQKLYEPLPVGDERSRHVQAQHDQLVWLGDQLTAMSKTFRPYLGFSNVM
;
A
#
# COMPACT_ATOMS: atom_id res chain seq x y z
N MET A 1 -53.43 -24.61 34.23
CA MET A 1 -52.34 -25.07 33.34
C MET A 1 -52.69 -25.04 31.85
N ALA A 2 -53.97 -25.11 31.44
CA ALA A 2 -54.37 -25.13 30.02
C ALA A 2 -54.41 -23.76 29.30
N GLU A 3 -54.50 -22.64 30.03
CA GLU A 3 -54.72 -21.31 29.42
C GLU A 3 -53.45 -20.64 28.84
N ILE A 4 -52.25 -21.11 29.20
CA ILE A 4 -50.98 -20.47 28.80
C ILE A 4 -50.39 -21.11 27.51
N VAL A 5 -50.76 -22.37 27.25
CA VAL A 5 -50.29 -23.18 26.11
C VAL A 5 -50.46 -22.50 24.74
N PRO A 6 -51.61 -21.85 24.40
CA PRO A 6 -51.78 -21.22 23.09
C PRO A 6 -50.89 -19.99 22.86
N TYR A 7 -50.33 -19.39 23.92
CA TYR A 7 -49.44 -18.22 23.82
C TYR A 7 -47.95 -18.59 23.77
N LEU A 8 -47.57 -19.81 24.13
CA LEU A 8 -46.15 -20.22 24.17
C LEU A 8 -45.51 -20.28 22.79
N ALA A 9 -46.21 -20.81 21.78
CA ALA A 9 -45.68 -20.93 20.43
C ALA A 9 -45.44 -19.57 19.73
N PRO A 10 -46.39 -18.62 19.70
CA PRO A 10 -46.16 -17.29 19.15
C PRO A 10 -45.08 -16.50 19.88
N SER A 11 -45.00 -16.64 21.22
CA SER A 11 -43.97 -15.99 22.03
C SER A 11 -42.58 -16.53 21.70
N ALA A 12 -42.43 -17.85 21.55
CA ALA A 12 -41.19 -18.47 21.12
C ALA A 12 -40.77 -18.01 19.71
N THR A 13 -41.72 -17.94 18.76
CA THR A 13 -41.45 -17.42 17.42
C THR A 13 -41.01 -15.96 17.44
N LEU A 14 -41.61 -15.12 18.28
CA LEU A 14 -41.21 -13.73 18.45
C LEU A 14 -39.79 -13.61 19.00
N ILE A 15 -39.45 -14.41 20.03
CA ILE A 15 -38.11 -14.44 20.63
C ILE A 15 -37.08 -14.89 19.59
N VAL A 16 -37.38 -15.93 18.81
CA VAL A 16 -36.51 -16.39 17.72
C VAL A 16 -36.35 -15.29 16.67
N GLY A 17 -37.43 -14.65 16.24
CA GLY A 17 -37.39 -13.56 15.26
C GLY A 17 -36.52 -12.38 15.71
N LEU A 18 -36.69 -11.94 16.96
CA LEU A 18 -35.86 -10.87 17.55
C LEU A 18 -34.39 -11.29 17.66
N SER A 19 -34.13 -12.56 18.03
CA SER A 19 -32.78 -13.10 18.12
C SER A 19 -32.09 -13.15 16.77
N VAL A 20 -32.81 -13.59 15.72
CA VAL A 20 -32.31 -13.60 14.33
C VAL A 20 -32.03 -12.18 13.84
N ALA A 21 -32.94 -11.22 14.10
CA ALA A 21 -32.74 -9.82 13.73
C ALA A 21 -31.49 -9.22 14.42
N TYR A 22 -31.28 -9.54 15.70
CA TYR A 22 -30.11 -9.11 16.45
C TYR A 22 -28.81 -9.70 15.89
N ILE A 23 -28.78 -11.01 15.62
CA ILE A 23 -27.61 -11.68 15.02
C ILE A 23 -27.32 -11.11 13.63
N ALA A 24 -28.33 -10.88 12.79
CA ALA A 24 -28.16 -10.29 11.47
C ALA A 24 -27.55 -8.88 11.55
N TRP A 25 -27.99 -8.07 12.50
CA TRP A 25 -27.41 -6.74 12.75
C TRP A 25 -25.93 -6.84 13.18
N GLN A 26 -25.59 -7.76 14.08
CA GLN A 26 -24.20 -8.02 14.46
C GLN A 26 -23.35 -8.50 13.26
N GLN A 27 -23.87 -9.40 12.43
CA GLN A 27 -23.18 -9.89 11.23
C GLN A 27 -22.91 -8.76 10.23
N TRP A 28 -23.87 -7.85 10.05
CA TRP A 28 -23.68 -6.68 9.19
C TRP A 28 -22.55 -5.77 9.69
N GLN A 29 -22.50 -5.51 11.00
CA GLN A 29 -21.44 -4.73 11.61
C GLN A 29 -20.05 -5.39 11.44
N VAL A 30 -19.97 -6.71 11.63
CA VAL A 30 -18.73 -7.47 11.41
C VAL A 30 -18.29 -7.43 9.94
N ALA A 31 -19.22 -7.63 9.00
CA ALA A 31 -18.93 -7.59 7.57
C ALA A 31 -18.40 -6.21 7.13
N ARG A 32 -18.98 -5.13 7.69
CA ARG A 32 -18.52 -3.76 7.43
C ARG A 32 -17.09 -3.53 7.93
N SER A 33 -16.76 -4.01 9.14
CA SER A 33 -15.41 -3.93 9.69
C SER A 33 -14.40 -4.75 8.90
N LYS A 34 -14.79 -5.94 8.44
CA LYS A 34 -13.95 -6.80 7.59
C LYS A 34 -13.61 -6.14 6.26
N LEU A 35 -14.59 -5.55 5.58
CA LEU A 35 -14.36 -4.82 4.32
C LEU A 35 -13.36 -3.67 4.49
N ARG A 36 -13.41 -2.97 5.62
CA ARG A 36 -12.47 -1.89 5.95
C ARG A 36 -11.06 -2.40 6.20
N LEU A 37 -10.92 -3.51 6.94
CA LEU A 37 -9.64 -4.17 7.15
C LEU A 37 -9.04 -4.67 5.82
N ASP A 38 -9.84 -5.33 4.99
CA ASP A 38 -9.40 -5.82 3.67
C ASP A 38 -8.91 -4.68 2.77
N LEU A 39 -9.58 -3.53 2.80
CA LEU A 39 -9.15 -2.33 2.06
C LEU A 39 -7.84 -1.75 2.63
N PHE A 40 -7.72 -1.70 3.96
CA PHE A 40 -6.49 -1.26 4.62
C PHE A 40 -5.31 -2.16 4.25
N ASP A 41 -5.47 -3.48 4.34
CA ASP A 41 -4.41 -4.45 4.02
C ASP A 41 -3.96 -4.33 2.56
N ARG A 42 -4.90 -4.16 1.62
CA ARG A 42 -4.57 -3.92 0.20
C ARG A 42 -3.76 -2.64 0.01
N ARG A 43 -4.14 -1.54 0.66
CA ARG A 43 -3.41 -0.26 0.59
C ARG A 43 -2.04 -0.36 1.28
N TYR A 44 -1.98 -1.06 2.41
CA TYR A 44 -0.74 -1.23 3.15
C TYR A 44 0.29 -2.02 2.33
N LYS A 45 -0.12 -3.01 1.53
CA LYS A 45 0.78 -3.72 0.61
C LYS A 45 1.50 -2.78 -0.36
N GLY A 46 0.79 -1.81 -0.95
CA GLY A 46 1.40 -0.82 -1.85
C GLY A 46 2.42 0.07 -1.14
N TYR A 47 2.10 0.51 0.07
CA TYR A 47 3.03 1.26 0.92
C TYR A 47 4.26 0.42 1.31
N GLU A 48 4.06 -0.82 1.71
CA GLU A 48 5.14 -1.73 2.14
C GLU A 48 6.08 -2.06 0.98
N ALA A 49 5.54 -2.35 -0.22
CA ALA A 49 6.34 -2.58 -1.42
C ALA A 49 7.21 -1.36 -1.77
N THR A 50 6.61 -0.16 -1.71
CA THR A 50 7.33 1.10 -1.93
C THR A 50 8.44 1.31 -0.89
N ARG A 51 8.14 1.06 0.39
CA ARG A 51 9.11 1.16 1.49
C ARG A 51 10.30 0.23 1.30
N LYS A 52 10.03 -1.05 0.96
CA LYS A 52 11.06 -2.07 0.77
C LYS A 52 11.99 -1.70 -0.38
N PHE A 53 11.41 -1.24 -1.49
CA PHE A 53 12.19 -0.83 -2.66
C PHE A 53 13.10 0.37 -2.35
N LEU A 54 12.55 1.41 -1.72
CA LEU A 54 13.33 2.57 -1.28
C LEU A 54 14.42 2.20 -0.26
N ALA A 55 14.12 1.31 0.69
CA ALA A 55 15.10 0.87 1.68
C ALA A 55 16.31 0.15 1.06
N VAL A 56 16.09 -0.65 0.02
CA VAL A 56 17.18 -1.29 -0.74
C VAL A 56 18.03 -0.24 -1.44
N ILE A 57 17.41 0.70 -2.16
CA ILE A 57 18.12 1.76 -2.87
C ILE A 57 18.95 2.61 -1.90
N SER A 58 18.37 3.02 -0.77
CA SER A 58 19.08 3.79 0.25
C SER A 58 20.25 3.04 0.89
N ARG A 59 20.15 1.71 1.02
CA ARG A 59 21.21 0.88 1.61
C ARG A 59 22.35 0.61 0.64
N ASP A 60 22.02 0.25 -0.59
CA ASP A 60 22.98 -0.34 -1.54
C ASP A 60 23.35 0.61 -2.70
N ALA A 61 22.66 1.75 -2.84
CA ALA A 61 22.76 2.66 -4.00
C ALA A 61 22.51 1.96 -5.35
N ARG A 62 21.85 0.81 -5.33
CA ARG A 62 21.52 -0.04 -6.48
C ARG A 62 20.33 -0.93 -6.13
N PHE A 63 19.77 -1.59 -7.13
CA PHE A 63 18.72 -2.60 -6.95
C PHE A 63 18.76 -3.61 -8.10
N GLU A 64 18.33 -4.83 -7.81
CA GLU A 64 18.21 -5.95 -8.74
C GLU A 64 16.86 -5.94 -9.47
N ASP A 65 16.76 -6.65 -10.58
CA ASP A 65 15.51 -6.76 -11.35
C ASP A 65 14.37 -7.42 -10.57
N SER A 66 14.69 -8.36 -9.69
CA SER A 66 13.70 -8.97 -8.79
C SER A 66 13.06 -7.95 -7.86
N GLN A 67 13.85 -7.03 -7.31
CA GLN A 67 13.37 -5.98 -6.39
C GLN A 67 12.52 -4.94 -7.12
N LEU A 68 12.90 -4.62 -8.36
CA LEU A 68 12.07 -3.78 -9.23
C LEU A 68 10.74 -4.46 -9.57
N PHE A 69 10.77 -5.76 -9.88
CA PHE A 69 9.56 -6.54 -10.15
C PHE A 69 8.66 -6.65 -8.92
N GLU A 70 9.22 -6.90 -7.73
CA GLU A 70 8.46 -6.90 -6.47
C GLU A 70 7.78 -5.56 -6.22
N PHE A 71 8.46 -4.45 -6.52
CA PHE A 71 7.85 -3.12 -6.44
C PHE A 71 6.70 -2.95 -7.43
N TYR A 72 6.88 -3.35 -8.70
CA TYR A 72 5.81 -3.32 -9.70
C TYR A 72 4.61 -4.18 -9.29
N ALA A 73 4.85 -5.42 -8.86
CA ALA A 73 3.80 -6.34 -8.44
C ALA A 73 3.07 -5.83 -7.19
N GLY A 74 3.81 -5.28 -6.21
CA GLY A 74 3.22 -4.73 -5.00
C GLY A 74 2.41 -3.44 -5.22
N THR A 75 2.59 -2.78 -6.35
CA THR A 75 1.94 -1.50 -6.68
C THR A 75 1.01 -1.57 -7.90
N SER A 76 0.79 -2.76 -8.47
CA SER A 76 -0.03 -2.94 -9.67
C SER A 76 -1.44 -2.42 -9.51
N ASP A 77 -2.02 -2.58 -8.33
CA ASP A 77 -3.42 -2.24 -8.06
C ASP A 77 -3.57 -0.79 -7.58
N ALA A 78 -2.51 0.02 -7.62
CA ALA A 78 -2.50 1.36 -7.05
C ALA A 78 -3.57 2.28 -7.65
N GLU A 79 -3.84 2.14 -8.96
CA GLU A 79 -4.88 2.92 -9.68
C GLU A 79 -6.29 2.67 -9.15
N PHE A 80 -6.55 1.51 -8.53
CA PHE A 80 -7.84 1.15 -7.95
C PHE A 80 -7.94 1.49 -6.46
N LEU A 81 -6.80 1.61 -5.77
CA LEU A 81 -6.74 1.72 -4.31
C LEU A 81 -6.52 3.15 -3.81
N PHE A 82 -5.94 4.01 -4.64
CA PHE A 82 -5.49 5.36 -4.29
C PHE A 82 -5.94 6.39 -5.34
N ALA A 83 -5.88 7.68 -4.98
CA ALA A 83 -6.04 8.75 -5.96
C ALA A 83 -4.77 8.92 -6.82
N SER A 84 -4.90 9.70 -7.89
CA SER A 84 -3.82 9.96 -8.87
C SER A 84 -2.52 10.43 -8.22
N GLU A 85 -2.58 11.21 -7.13
CA GLU A 85 -1.38 11.66 -6.40
C GLU A 85 -0.43 10.51 -6.04
N VAL A 86 -0.96 9.37 -5.56
CA VAL A 86 -0.13 8.21 -5.20
C VAL A 86 0.36 7.51 -6.47
N VAL A 87 -0.47 7.42 -7.50
CA VAL A 87 -0.11 6.77 -8.78
C VAL A 87 1.02 7.53 -9.47
N ASP A 88 0.92 8.85 -9.54
CA ASP A 88 1.91 9.76 -10.10
C ASP A 88 3.21 9.70 -9.30
N TYR A 89 3.11 9.67 -7.96
CA TYR A 89 4.25 9.49 -7.07
C TYR A 89 4.99 8.17 -7.31
N LEU A 90 4.26 7.07 -7.47
CA LEU A 90 4.84 5.76 -7.79
C LEU A 90 5.47 5.73 -9.19
N ALA A 91 4.89 6.43 -10.17
CA ALA A 91 5.47 6.59 -11.50
C ALA A 91 6.80 7.36 -11.45
N GLU A 92 6.86 8.44 -10.67
CA GLU A 92 8.09 9.24 -10.51
C GLU A 92 9.20 8.46 -9.80
N LEU A 93 8.85 7.69 -8.75
CA LEU A 93 9.78 6.79 -8.07
C LEU A 93 10.42 5.78 -9.04
N ARG A 94 9.59 5.13 -9.88
CA ARG A 94 10.06 4.19 -10.89
C ARG A 94 11.00 4.85 -11.88
N LYS A 95 10.59 6.00 -12.42
CA LYS A 95 11.37 6.76 -13.41
C LYS A 95 12.76 7.10 -12.85
N ARG A 96 12.82 7.69 -11.65
CA ARG A 96 14.09 8.09 -11.04
C ARG A 96 14.97 6.90 -10.67
N ALA A 97 14.39 5.79 -10.22
CA ALA A 97 15.15 4.56 -9.96
C ALA A 97 15.77 4.01 -11.26
N LEU A 98 15.03 4.03 -12.37
CA LEU A 98 15.55 3.63 -13.68
C LEU A 98 16.62 4.59 -14.20
N ASP A 99 16.44 5.91 -14.03
CA ASP A 99 17.44 6.92 -14.39
C ASP A 99 18.74 6.77 -13.58
N MET A 100 18.62 6.49 -12.27
CA MET A 100 19.76 6.16 -11.41
C MET A 100 20.53 4.95 -11.97
N ARG A 101 19.81 3.86 -12.27
CA ARG A 101 20.42 2.63 -12.83
C ARG A 101 21.03 2.88 -14.22
N LEU A 102 20.40 3.68 -15.06
CA LEU A 102 20.93 4.04 -16.37
C LEU A 102 22.28 4.74 -16.23
N HIS A 103 22.36 5.78 -15.40
CA HIS A 103 23.62 6.48 -15.17
C HIS A 103 24.70 5.58 -14.57
N GLN A 104 24.31 4.67 -13.67
CA GLN A 104 25.20 3.63 -13.17
C GLN A 104 25.82 2.80 -14.31
N LYS A 105 24.98 2.28 -15.21
CA LYS A 105 25.44 1.49 -16.35
C LYS A 105 26.27 2.28 -17.35
N LEU A 106 26.01 3.58 -17.50
CA LEU A 106 26.76 4.44 -18.40
C LEU A 106 28.17 4.75 -17.87
N TYR A 107 28.35 4.99 -16.56
CA TYR A 107 29.69 5.31 -16.03
C TYR A 107 30.54 4.09 -15.68
N GLU A 108 29.93 2.93 -15.39
CA GLU A 108 30.66 1.70 -15.05
C GLU A 108 31.79 1.34 -16.03
N PRO A 109 31.58 1.37 -17.37
CA PRO A 109 32.64 1.04 -18.33
C PRO A 109 33.58 2.21 -18.66
N LEU A 110 33.27 3.44 -18.24
CA LEU A 110 34.05 4.62 -18.62
C LEU A 110 35.33 4.75 -17.78
N PRO A 111 36.46 5.18 -18.38
CA PRO A 111 37.65 5.57 -17.63
C PRO A 111 37.38 6.81 -16.78
N VAL A 112 38.25 7.06 -15.79
CA VAL A 112 38.17 8.29 -14.98
C VAL A 112 38.36 9.51 -15.89
N GLY A 113 37.40 10.43 -15.83
CA GLY A 113 37.37 11.64 -16.65
C GLY A 113 36.02 12.37 -16.53
N ASP A 114 35.88 13.48 -17.24
CA ASP A 114 34.72 14.37 -17.13
C ASP A 114 33.38 13.69 -17.44
N GLU A 115 33.35 12.82 -18.46
CA GLU A 115 32.14 12.09 -18.85
C GLU A 115 31.68 11.13 -17.75
N ARG A 116 32.61 10.37 -17.16
CA ARG A 116 32.33 9.51 -16.01
C ARG A 116 31.81 10.32 -14.83
N SER A 117 32.46 11.44 -14.51
CA SER A 117 32.07 12.32 -13.41
C SER A 117 30.65 12.89 -13.60
N ARG A 118 30.26 13.25 -14.83
CA ARG A 118 28.89 13.71 -15.15
C ARG A 118 27.84 12.66 -14.84
N HIS A 119 28.06 11.41 -15.25
CA HIS A 119 27.12 10.32 -14.98
C HIS A 119 27.09 9.91 -13.51
N VAL A 120 28.24 9.93 -12.82
CA VAL A 120 28.28 9.71 -11.36
C VAL A 120 27.47 10.78 -10.63
N GLN A 121 27.61 12.07 -11.01
CA GLN A 121 26.82 13.14 -10.42
C GLN A 121 25.33 12.98 -10.72
N ALA A 122 24.96 12.67 -11.96
CA ALA A 122 23.56 12.47 -12.32
C ALA A 122 22.93 11.27 -11.58
N GLN A 123 23.67 10.17 -11.37
CA GLN A 123 23.24 9.06 -10.50
C GLN A 123 23.05 9.54 -9.06
N HIS A 124 24.01 10.31 -8.52
CA HIS A 124 23.95 10.83 -7.16
C HIS A 124 22.71 11.70 -6.94
N ASP A 125 22.37 12.58 -7.88
CA ASP A 125 21.20 13.44 -7.78
C ASP A 125 19.89 12.63 -7.71
N GLN A 126 19.80 11.52 -8.47
CA GLN A 126 18.65 10.61 -8.36
C GLN A 126 18.64 9.87 -7.02
N LEU A 127 19.80 9.39 -6.57
CA LEU A 127 19.92 8.67 -5.31
C LEU A 127 19.55 9.53 -4.10
N VAL A 128 19.96 10.80 -4.08
CA VAL A 128 19.58 11.75 -3.02
C VAL A 128 18.07 11.90 -2.97
N TRP A 129 17.44 12.18 -4.11
CA TRP A 129 15.99 12.35 -4.15
C TRP A 129 15.25 11.08 -3.73
N LEU A 130 15.70 9.89 -4.18
CA LEU A 130 15.13 8.60 -3.81
C LEU A 130 15.32 8.32 -2.30
N GLY A 131 16.47 8.66 -1.74
CA GLY A 131 16.76 8.52 -0.32
C GLY A 131 15.82 9.35 0.56
N ASP A 132 15.54 10.59 0.15
CA ASP A 132 14.61 11.49 0.85
C ASP A 132 13.17 10.94 0.89
N GLN A 133 12.80 10.14 -0.12
CA GLN A 133 11.47 9.54 -0.20
C GLN A 133 11.20 8.52 0.91
N LEU A 134 12.22 7.93 1.54
CA LEU A 134 12.03 6.96 2.62
C LEU A 134 11.25 7.55 3.81
N THR A 135 11.44 8.85 4.05
CA THR A 135 10.69 9.61 5.07
C THR A 135 9.48 10.31 4.46
N ALA A 136 9.61 10.86 3.25
CA ALA A 136 8.55 11.67 2.63
C ALA A 136 7.33 10.83 2.21
N MET A 137 7.51 9.56 1.80
CA MET A 137 6.41 8.73 1.30
C MET A 137 5.27 8.55 2.30
N SER A 138 5.56 8.59 3.62
CA SER A 138 4.53 8.47 4.64
C SER A 138 3.49 9.59 4.51
N LYS A 139 3.87 10.78 4.06
CA LYS A 139 2.94 11.89 3.82
C LYS A 139 1.95 11.56 2.69
N THR A 140 2.43 11.00 1.59
CA THR A 140 1.62 10.64 0.41
C THR A 140 0.63 9.51 0.72
N PHE A 141 1.05 8.51 1.50
CA PHE A 141 0.21 7.35 1.83
C PHE A 141 -0.69 7.56 3.07
N ARG A 142 -0.36 8.50 3.96
CA ARG A 142 -1.10 8.74 5.22
C ARG A 142 -2.61 8.95 5.05
N PRO A 143 -3.12 9.68 4.02
CA PRO A 143 -4.55 9.81 3.79
C PRO A 143 -5.27 8.48 3.51
N TYR A 144 -4.56 7.39 3.26
CA TYR A 144 -5.17 6.09 2.93
C TYR A 144 -4.96 5.04 4.02
N LEU A 145 -3.99 5.27 4.91
CA LEU A 145 -3.57 4.35 5.97
C LEU A 145 -3.86 4.86 7.39
N GLY A 146 -4.40 6.07 7.55
CA GLY A 146 -4.75 6.59 8.86
C GLY A 146 -5.97 5.88 9.46
N PHE A 147 -5.93 5.60 10.78
CA PHE A 147 -7.04 4.97 11.53
C PHE A 147 -8.40 5.67 11.33
N SER A 148 -8.40 7.00 11.16
CA SER A 148 -9.60 7.80 10.90
C SER A 148 -10.27 7.50 9.56
N ASN A 149 -9.54 6.97 8.58
CA ASN A 149 -10.06 6.59 7.26
C ASN A 149 -10.42 5.10 7.17
N VAL A 150 -10.24 4.37 8.28
CA VAL A 150 -10.65 2.97 8.45
C VAL A 150 -11.90 2.88 9.34
N MET A 151 -12.19 3.87 10.20
CA MET A 151 -13.39 3.93 11.07
C MET A 151 -14.59 4.63 10.45
#